data_AF-A0A2H0B6M6-F1
#
_entry.id   AF-A0A2H0B6M6-F1
#
_cell.length_a   1.000
_cell.length_b   1.000
_cell.length_c   1.000
_cell.angle_alpha   90.00
_cell.angle_beta   90.00
_cell.angle_gamma   90.00
#
_symmetry.space_group_name_H-M   'P 1'
#
loop_
_entity.id
_entity.type
_entity.pdbx_description
1 polymer ?
#
loop_
_entity_poly.entity_id
_entity_poly.type
_entity_poly.pdbx_seq_one_letter_code
_entity_poly.pdbx_strand_id
1 'polypeptide(L)'
;MEKAKMIAIYGVNNLGKTTQIAELVKRLKIFGQATSLKYPVYDLEPSGQILFNYLRGGNPFNLTPKEAQIIYVLNRLQFQPKLIKMISKFDFIVLDDLTFPLLLC
;
A
#
# COMPACT_ATOMS: atom_id res chain seq x y z
N MET A 1 22.43 -6.60 -9.98
CA MET A 1 21.00 -6.93 -9.82
C MET A 1 20.19 -5.73 -10.26
N GLU A 2 19.25 -5.90 -11.18
CA GLU A 2 18.26 -4.84 -11.43
C GLU A 2 17.38 -4.68 -10.18
N LYS A 3 17.06 -3.43 -9.81
CA LYS A 3 16.15 -3.15 -8.70
C LYS A 3 14.71 -3.50 -9.11
N ALA A 4 13.92 -3.99 -8.16
CA ALA A 4 12.50 -4.27 -8.38
C ALA A 4 11.77 -3.04 -8.95
N LYS A 5 10.91 -3.27 -9.94
CA LYS A 5 10.08 -2.22 -10.55
C LYS A 5 8.81 -2.04 -9.72
N MET A 6 8.64 -0.84 -9.18
CA MET A 6 7.46 -0.45 -8.40
C MET A 6 6.50 0.35 -9.29
N ILE A 7 5.26 -0.12 -9.43
CA ILE A 7 4.24 0.48 -10.30
C ILE A 7 3.07 0.91 -9.42
N ALA A 8 2.87 2.21 -9.21
CA ALA A 8 1.76 2.72 -8.42
C ALA A 8 0.53 3.02 -9.30
N ILE A 9 -0.63 2.52 -8.88
CA ILE A 9 -1.93 2.83 -9.49
C ILE A 9 -2.72 3.71 -8.52
N TYR A 10 -3.08 4.90 -9.00
CA TYR A 10 -3.91 5.86 -8.29
C TYR A 10 -5.24 6.03 -9.00
N GLY A 11 -6.26 6.39 -8.22
CA GLY A 11 -7.57 6.78 -8.75
C GLY A 11 -8.60 6.84 -7.64
N VAL A 12 -9.78 7.35 -7.95
CA VAL A 12 -10.89 7.35 -6.98
C VAL A 12 -11.39 5.92 -6.73
N ASN A 13 -12.08 5.73 -5.60
CA ASN A 13 -12.64 4.44 -5.23
C ASN A 13 -13.69 3.98 -6.24
N ASN A 14 -13.90 2.66 -6.32
CA ASN A 14 -14.92 2.02 -7.15
C ASN A 14 -14.76 2.17 -8.68
N LEU A 15 -13.58 2.53 -9.18
CA LEU A 15 -13.25 2.53 -10.62
C LEU A 15 -12.63 1.21 -11.13
N GLY A 16 -12.73 0.13 -10.36
CA GLY A 16 -12.15 -1.15 -10.74
C GLY A 16 -10.62 -1.22 -10.62
N LYS A 17 -9.97 -0.33 -9.84
CA LYS A 17 -8.50 -0.36 -9.61
C LYS A 17 -8.02 -1.73 -9.18
N THR A 18 -8.70 -2.36 -8.22
CA THR A 18 -8.35 -3.69 -7.73
C THR A 18 -8.38 -4.74 -8.84
N THR A 19 -9.37 -4.66 -9.74
CA THR A 19 -9.45 -5.53 -10.93
C THR A 19 -8.28 -5.31 -11.87
N GLN A 20 -7.95 -4.04 -12.17
CA GLN A 20 -6.83 -3.70 -13.06
C GLN A 20 -5.48 -4.10 -12.46
N ILE A 21 -5.30 -3.95 -11.15
CA ILE A 21 -4.09 -4.39 -10.43
C ILE A 21 -3.94 -5.90 -10.54
N ALA A 22 -5.01 -6.67 -10.30
CA ALA A 22 -4.97 -8.12 -10.39
C ALA A 22 -4.60 -8.61 -11.80
N GLU A 23 -5.20 -8.01 -12.83
CA GLU A 23 -4.91 -8.32 -14.22
C GLU A 23 -3.48 -7.90 -14.61
N LEU A 24 -3.01 -6.74 -14.15
CA LEU A 24 -1.64 -6.29 -14.37
C LEU A 24 -0.62 -7.25 -13.73
N VAL A 25 -0.82 -7.64 -12.47
CA VAL A 25 0.04 -8.61 -11.79
C VAL A 25 0.06 -9.94 -12.55
N LYS A 26 -1.08 -10.42 -13.03
CA LYS A 26 -1.17 -11.65 -13.83
C LYS A 26 -0.32 -11.56 -15.11
N ARG A 27 -0.36 -10.42 -15.81
CA ARG A 27 0.46 -10.19 -17.01
C ARG A 27 1.95 -10.09 -16.69
N LEU A 28 2.31 -9.38 -15.63
CA LEU A 28 3.71 -9.22 -15.22
C LEU A 28 4.36 -10.53 -14.79
N LYS A 29 3.58 -11.50 -14.30
CA LYS A 29 4.07 -12.84 -13.96
C LYS A 29 4.69 -13.61 -15.13
N ILE A 30 4.37 -13.23 -16.37
CA ILE A 30 4.99 -13.80 -17.58
C ILE A 30 6.46 -13.34 -17.71
N PHE A 31 6.81 -12.19 -17.14
CA PHE A 31 8.13 -11.57 -17.24
C PHE A 31 8.98 -11.71 -15.97
N GLY A 32 8.41 -12.18 -14.85
CA GLY A 32 9.13 -12.33 -13.58
C GLY A 32 8.20 -12.49 -12.38
N GLN A 33 8.76 -12.55 -11.18
CA GLN A 33 8.00 -12.60 -9.95
C GLN A 33 7.28 -11.27 -9.71
N ALA A 34 5.94 -11.29 -9.79
CA ALA A 34 5.12 -10.10 -9.57
C ALA A 34 4.15 -10.27 -8.40
N THR A 35 3.94 -9.20 -7.64
CA THR A 35 2.98 -9.11 -6.54
C THR A 35 2.29 -7.75 -6.49
N SER A 36 1.25 -7.64 -5.68
CA SER A 36 0.59 -6.36 -5.36
C SER A 36 0.65 -6.06 -3.87
N LEU A 37 0.63 -4.78 -3.53
CA LEU A 37 0.50 -4.27 -2.16
C LEU A 37 -0.51 -3.13 -2.14
N LYS A 38 -1.43 -3.18 -1.17
CA LYS A 38 -2.45 -2.16 -0.98
C LYS A 38 -2.16 -1.35 0.28
N TYR A 39 -2.22 -0.03 0.16
CA TYR A 39 -2.20 0.88 1.29
C TYR A 39 -3.60 1.47 1.56
N PRO A 40 -3.91 1.82 2.81
CA PRO A 40 -3.16 1.45 4.02
C PRO A 40 -3.22 -0.07 4.25
N VAL A 41 -2.23 -0.61 4.97
CA VAL A 41 -2.21 -2.03 5.34
C VAL A 41 -3.09 -2.21 6.56
N TYR A 42 -4.34 -2.64 6.36
CA TYR A 42 -5.35 -2.71 7.42
C TYR A 42 -5.05 -3.75 8.50
N ASP A 43 -4.43 -4.87 8.14
CA ASP A 43 -4.07 -5.94 9.10
C ASP A 43 -2.80 -5.63 9.90
N LEU A 44 -2.24 -4.42 9.76
CA LEU A 44 -1.01 -4.01 10.45
C LEU A 44 -1.35 -3.35 11.79
N GLU A 45 -1.19 -4.07 12.88
CA GLU A 45 -1.47 -3.53 14.21
C GLU A 45 -0.39 -2.53 14.71
N PRO A 46 -0.78 -1.45 15.41
CA PRO A 46 -2.14 -0.96 15.62
C PRO A 46 -2.65 -0.01 14.51
N SER A 47 -1.75 0.49 13.65
CA SER A 47 -2.06 1.60 12.73
C SER A 47 -3.14 1.26 11.70
N GLY A 48 -3.15 0.02 11.20
CA GLY A 48 -4.11 -0.50 10.26
C GLY A 48 -5.53 -0.53 10.82
N GLN A 49 -5.70 -1.03 12.04
CA GLN A 49 -6.99 -1.07 12.71
C GLN A 49 -7.50 0.34 13.07
N ILE A 50 -6.61 1.25 13.47
CA ILE A 50 -6.96 2.65 13.69
C ILE A 50 -7.45 3.31 12.39
N LEU A 51 -6.76 3.11 11.27
CA LEU A 51 -7.17 3.64 9.96
C LEU A 51 -8.46 3.00 9.45
N PHE A 52 -8.67 1.70 9.68
CA PHE A 52 -9.93 1.04 9.40
C PHE A 52 -11.08 1.71 10.15
N ASN A 53 -10.92 1.92 11.46
CA ASN A 53 -11.92 2.55 12.31
C ASN A 53 -12.19 4.01 11.93
N TYR A 54 -11.15 4.76 11.55
CA TYR A 54 -11.28 6.13 11.05
C TYR A 54 -12.12 6.21 9.77
N LEU A 55 -11.82 5.36 8.78
CA LEU A 55 -12.46 5.40 7.46
C LEU A 55 -13.84 4.73 7.40
N ARG A 56 -14.03 3.67 8.18
CA ARG A 56 -15.19 2.76 8.06
C ARG A 56 -15.92 2.53 9.37
N GLY A 57 -15.25 2.73 10.51
CA GLY A 57 -15.82 2.53 11.84
C GLY A 57 -16.43 3.77 12.49
N GLY A 58 -16.67 4.85 11.72
CA GLY A 58 -17.28 6.07 12.24
C GLY A 58 -16.36 6.93 13.10
N ASN A 59 -15.04 6.73 13.03
CA ASN A 59 -14.03 7.50 13.76
C ASN A 59 -14.21 7.49 15.29
N PRO A 60 -14.14 6.31 15.95
CA PRO A 60 -14.40 6.18 17.39
C PRO A 60 -13.38 6.90 18.28
N PHE A 61 -12.19 7.21 17.74
CA PHE A 61 -11.14 7.94 18.43
C PHE A 61 -11.20 9.45 18.22
N ASN A 62 -12.22 9.95 17.51
CA ASN A 62 -12.41 11.37 17.18
C ASN A 62 -11.17 12.02 16.53
N LEU A 63 -10.45 11.27 15.69
CA LEU A 63 -9.27 11.80 15.00
C LEU A 63 -9.68 12.92 14.05
N THR A 64 -8.95 14.01 14.08
CA THR A 64 -8.97 15.02 13.04
C THR A 64 -8.35 14.46 11.75
N PRO A 65 -8.67 15.03 10.56
CA PRO A 65 -8.01 14.64 9.32
C PRO A 65 -6.47 14.73 9.40
N LYS A 66 -5.94 15.72 10.13
CA LYS A 66 -4.49 15.89 10.32
C LYS A 66 -3.88 14.75 11.13
N GLU A 67 -4.54 14.34 12.22
CA GLU A 67 -4.08 13.20 13.02
C GLU A 67 -4.16 11.89 12.23
N ALA A 68 -5.22 11.69 11.46
CA ALA A 68 -5.33 10.54 10.58
C ALA A 68 -4.17 10.46 9.57
N GLN A 69 -3.74 11.59 8.99
CA GLN A 69 -2.55 11.63 8.11
C GLN A 69 -1.27 11.15 8.81
N ILE A 70 -1.09 11.46 10.10
CA ILE A 70 0.05 10.96 10.88
C ILE A 70 -0.04 9.43 11.01
N ILE A 71 -1.23 8.87 11.22
CA ILE A 71 -1.41 7.40 11.27
C ILE A 71 -1.12 6.74 9.92
N TYR A 72 -1.46 7.38 8.79
CA TYR A 72 -1.06 6.89 7.46
C TYR A 72 0.46 6.82 7.30
N VAL A 73 1.20 7.81 7.80
CA VAL A 73 2.67 7.82 7.80
C VAL A 73 3.20 6.68 8.67
N LEU A 74 2.68 6.53 9.89
CA LEU A 74 3.06 5.45 10.79
C LEU A 74 2.83 4.07 10.16
N ASN A 75 1.69 3.84 9.52
CA ASN A 75 1.37 2.58 8.85
C ASN A 75 2.40 2.22 7.76
N ARG A 76 2.85 3.22 6.98
CA ARG A 76 3.89 3.03 5.95
C ARG A 76 5.25 2.70 6.57
N LEU A 77 5.65 3.43 7.61
CA LEU A 77 6.91 3.20 8.32
C LEU A 77 6.94 1.81 8.98
N GLN A 78 5.85 1.40 9.65
CA GLN A 78 5.74 0.08 10.24
C GLN A 78 5.83 -1.04 9.20
N PHE A 79 5.33 -0.82 7.98
CA PHE A 79 5.40 -1.82 6.90
C PHE A 79 6.75 -1.80 6.14
N GLN A 80 7.55 -0.75 6.27
CA GLN A 80 8.78 -0.54 5.50
C GLN A 80 9.74 -1.74 5.54
N PRO A 81 10.02 -2.39 6.69
CA PRO A 81 10.91 -3.56 6.73
C PRO A 81 10.39 -4.74 5.88
N LYS A 82 9.06 -4.91 5.80
CA LYS A 82 8.44 -5.94 4.96
C LYS A 82 8.51 -5.57 3.49
N LEU A 83 8.31 -4.30 3.15
CA LEU A 83 8.47 -3.81 1.78
C LEU A 83 9.91 -4.00 1.26
N ILE A 84 10.94 -3.74 2.08
CA ILE A 84 12.34 -3.98 1.71
C ILE A 84 12.56 -5.46 1.35
N LYS A 85 12.02 -6.38 2.16
CA LYS A 85 12.05 -7.82 1.87
C LYS A 85 11.32 -8.15 0.57
N MET A 86 10.18 -7.50 0.29
CA MET A 86 9.46 -7.68 -0.97
C MET A 86 10.29 -7.21 -2.17
N ILE A 87 10.97 -6.08 -2.07
CA ILE A 87 11.83 -5.53 -3.14
C ILE A 87 13.00 -6.49 -3.46
N SER A 88 13.51 -7.23 -2.48
CA SER A 88 14.53 -8.25 -2.73
C SER A 88 14.00 -9.54 -3.37
N LYS A 89 12.68 -9.77 -3.30
CA LYS A 89 12.04 -11.04 -3.69
C LYS A 89 11.33 -10.97 -5.03
N PHE A 90 10.73 -9.83 -5.37
CA PHE A 90 9.89 -9.67 -6.54
C PHE A 90 10.55 -8.75 -7.57
N ASP A 91 10.41 -9.10 -8.84
CA ASP A 91 10.83 -8.26 -9.96
C ASP A 91 9.87 -7.08 -10.17
N PHE A 92 8.58 -7.28 -9.84
CA PHE A 92 7.53 -6.28 -9.96
C PHE A 92 6.65 -6.21 -8.70
N ILE A 93 6.38 -4.98 -8.23
CA ILE A 93 5.45 -4.72 -7.15
C ILE A 93 4.44 -3.65 -7.60
N VAL A 94 3.18 -4.03 -7.75
CA VAL A 94 2.07 -3.12 -8.10
C VAL A 94 1.42 -2.58 -6.84
N LEU A 95 1.28 -1.26 -6.71
CA LEU A 95 0.88 -0.57 -5.49
C LEU A 95 -0.51 0.07 -5.67
N ASP A 96 -1.46 -0.26 -4.80
CA ASP A 96 -2.78 0.39 -4.72
C ASP A 96 -2.73 1.51 -3.67
N ASP A 97 -2.99 2.75 -4.08
CA ASP A 97 -3.11 3.93 -3.21
C ASP A 97 -1.87 4.25 -2.32
N LEU A 98 -0.67 4.20 -2.90
CA LEU A 98 0.55 4.65 -2.23
C LEU A 98 1.01 6.01 -2.73
N THR A 99 0.88 7.08 -1.94
CA THR A 99 1.59 8.34 -2.19
C THR A 99 3.08 8.20 -1.84
N PHE A 100 3.96 8.73 -2.70
CA PHE A 100 5.40 8.48 -2.71
C PHE A 100 6.32 9.18 -1.67
N PRO A 101 5.92 10.13 -0.79
CA PRO A 101 6.92 11.04 -0.20
C PRO A 101 7.84 10.43 0.88
N LEU A 102 7.78 9.13 1.20
CA LEU A 102 8.43 8.57 2.40
C LEU A 102 9.29 7.32 2.19
N LEU A 103 9.48 6.84 0.95
CA LEU A 103 10.16 5.56 0.70
C LEU A 103 11.61 5.69 0.22
N LEU A 104 12.17 6.89 0.18
CA LEU A 104 13.49 7.16 -0.42
C LEU A 104 14.45 7.98 0.47
N CYS A 105 14.17 8.11 1.76
CA CYS A 105 15.16 8.62 2.72
C CYS A 105 15.99 7.47 3.30
#